data_AF-A0A920FPM5-F1
#
_entry.id   AF-A0A920FPM5-F1
#
_cell.length_a   1.000
_cell.length_b   1.000
_cell.length_c   1.000
_cell.angle_alpha   90.00
_cell.angle_beta   90.00
_cell.angle_gamma   90.00
#
_symmetry.space_group_name_H-M   'P 1'
#
loop_
_entity.id
_entity.type
_entity.pdbx_description
1 polymer ?
#
loop_
_entity_poly.entity_id
_entity_poly.type
_entity_poly.pdbx_seq_one_letter_code
_entity_poly.pdbx_strand_id
1 'polypeptide(L)' 'MEKERKLILDTETTGLNFYEDRIIEIGIVELIDNVLTQNYFHEYINPEKI' A
#
# COMPACT_ATOMS: atom_id res chain seq x y z
N MET A 1 15.19 -7.03 22.83
CA MET A 1 14.48 -7.71 21.74
C MET A 1 14.38 -6.72 20.61
N GLU A 2 14.63 -7.16 19.38
CA GLU A 2 14.40 -6.31 18.20
C GLU A 2 12.90 -6.07 18.07
N LYS A 3 12.51 -4.81 17.78
CA LYS A 3 11.09 -4.44 17.65
C LYS A 3 10.55 -4.98 16.33
N GLU A 4 9.34 -5.53 16.35
CA GLU A 4 8.71 -6.07 15.14
C GLU A 4 8.18 -4.92 14.28
N ARG A 5 8.65 -4.80 13.03
CA ARG A 5 8.15 -3.80 12.06
C ARG A 5 7.18 -4.46 11.09
N LYS A 6 5.99 -3.87 10.91
CA LYS A 6 4.99 -4.28 9.91
C LYS A 6 4.65 -3.11 9.00
N LEU A 7 4.43 -3.42 7.73
CA LEU A 7 3.87 -2.49 6.75
C LEU A 7 2.52 -3.05 6.33
N ILE A 8 1.46 -2.30 6.63
CA ILE A 8 0.11 -2.65 6.20
C ILE A 8 -0.12 -1.97 4.86
N LEU A 9 -0.45 -2.77 3.85
CA LEU A 9 -0.66 -2.33 2.47
C LEU A 9 -2.13 -2.52 2.12
N ASP A 10 -2.68 -1.50 1.48
CA ASP A 10 -3.95 -1.54 0.79
C ASP A 10 -3.77 -0.96 -0.62
N THR A 11 -4.49 -1.49 -1.59
CA THR A 11 -4.38 -1.08 -2.99
C THR A 11 -5.75 -0.97 -3.63
N GLU A 12 -5.98 0.09 -4.39
CA GLU A 12 -7.15 0.22 -5.25
C GLU A 12 -6.77 -0.05 -6.71
N THR A 13 -7.67 -0.67 -7.45
CA THR A 13 -7.44 -1.12 -8.83
C THR A 13 -8.54 -0.62 -9.76
N THR A 14 -8.30 -0.66 -11.07
CA THR A 14 -9.34 -0.37 -12.09
C THR A 14 -10.50 -1.38 -12.07
N GLY A 15 -10.30 -2.55 -11.46
CA GLY A 15 -11.24 -3.66 -11.36
C GLY A 15 -10.62 -4.88 -10.67
N LEU A 16 -11.27 -6.05 -10.74
CA LEU A 16 -10.87 -7.25 -9.99
C LEU A 16 -10.19 -8.34 -10.86
N ASN A 17 -10.00 -8.09 -12.16
CA ASN A 17 -9.37 -9.04 -13.07
C ASN A 17 -7.84 -8.95 -12.96
N PHE A 18 -7.22 -10.00 -12.43
CA PHE A 18 -5.77 -10.08 -12.25
C PHE A 18 -4.94 -9.83 -13.53
N TYR A 19 -5.47 -10.19 -14.71
CA TYR A 19 -4.73 -10.10 -15.97
C TYR A 19 -4.93 -8.77 -16.71
N GLU A 20 -6.00 -8.04 -16.40
CA GLU A 20 -6.42 -6.86 -17.17
C GLU A 20 -6.35 -5.57 -16.35
N ASP A 21 -6.69 -5.66 -15.06
CA ASP A 21 -6.81 -4.49 -14.20
C ASP A 21 -5.46 -4.07 -13.63
N ARG A 22 -5.32 -2.75 -13.42
CA ARG A 22 -4.10 -2.12 -12.95
C ARG A 22 -4.33 -1.45 -11.60
N ILE A 23 -3.28 -1.36 -10.79
CA ILE A 23 -3.30 -0.59 -9.54
C ILE A 23 -3.36 0.91 -9.90
N ILE A 24 -4.24 1.64 -9.22
CA ILE A 24 -4.42 3.09 -9.37
C ILE A 24 -4.12 3.87 -8.08
N GLU A 25 -4.02 3.19 -6.94
CA GLU A 25 -3.67 3.79 -5.65
C GLU A 25 -2.90 2.78 -4.79
N ILE A 26 -1.90 3.27 -4.05
CA ILE A 26 -1.18 2.51 -3.03
C ILE A 26 -1.24 3.27 -1.71
N GLY A 27 -1.77 2.64 -0.67
CA GLY A 27 -1.74 3.12 0.71
C GLY A 27 -0.91 2.20 1.59
N ILE A 28 0.08 2.74 2.30
CA ILE A 28 0.91 2.01 3.26
C ILE A 28 0.98 2.76 4.59
N VAL A 29 0.79 2.03 5.68
CA VAL A 29 1.07 2.52 7.04
C VAL A 29 2.06 1.62 7.75
N GLU A 30 2.94 2.23 8.54
CA GLU A 30 3.93 1.52 9.33
C GLU A 30 3.47 1.32 10.79
N LEU A 31 3.70 0.09 11.28
CA LEU A 31 3.55 -0.30 12.66
C LEU A 31 4.90 -0.77 13.22
N ILE A 32 5.22 -0.36 14.44
CA ILE A 32 6.31 -0.93 15.25
C ILE A 32 5.68 -1.48 16.52
N ASP A 33 5.86 -2.77 16.79
CA ASP A 33 5.24 -3.51 17.89
C ASP A 33 3.70 -3.30 17.95
N ASN A 34 3.07 -3.29 16.78
CA ASN A 34 1.63 -3.04 16.56
C ASN A 34 1.14 -1.62 16.94
N VAL A 35 2.05 -0.66 17.10
CA VAL A 35 1.73 0.76 17.31
C VAL A 35 2.03 1.55 16.02
N LEU A 36 1.07 2.38 15.60
CA LEU A 36 1.20 3.24 14.41
C LEU A 36 2.31 4.27 14.59
N THR A 37 3.20 4.42 13.60
CA THR A 37 4.40 5.27 13.71
C THR A 37 4.26 6.66 13.10
N GLN A 38 3.16 6.95 12.40
CA GLN A 38 2.96 8.13 11.52
C GLN A 38 3.84 8.16 10.27
N ASN A 39 4.62 7.11 10.00
CA ASN A 39 5.22 6.94 8.68
C ASN A 39 4.19 6.31 7.75
N TYR A 40 3.81 7.05 6.72
CA TYR A 40 2.83 6.64 5.71
C TYR A 40 3.37 6.90 4.31
N PHE A 41 2.96 6.06 3.38
CA PHE A 41 3.15 6.27 1.95
C PHE A 41 1.78 6.19 1.29
N HIS A 42 1.45 7.20 0.50
CA HIS A 42 0.17 7.28 -0.20
C HIS A 42 0.40 7.93 -1.55
N GLU A 43 0.08 7.22 -2.63
CA GLU A 43 0.28 7.72 -3.99
C GLU A 43 -0.82 7.23 -4.92
N TYR A 44 -1.21 8.11 -5.84
CA TYR A 44 -2.03 7.78 -7.00
C TYR A 44 -1.16 7.41 -8.18
N ILE A 45 -1.56 6.38 -8.92
CA ILE A 45 -0.85 5.87 -10.09
C ILE A 45 -1.70 6.10 -11.33
N ASN A 46 -1.08 6.67 -12.37
CA ASN A 46 -1.71 6.72 -13.68
C ASN A 46 -1.58 5.36 -14.37
N PRO A 47 -2.68 4.63 -14.61
CA PRO A 47 -2.62 3.28 -15.16
C PRO A 47 -2.10 3.25 -16.60
N GLU A 48 -2.12 4.36 -17.35
CA GLU A 48 -1.63 4.42 -18.74
C GLU A 48 -0.12 4.66 -18.86
N LYS A 49 0.56 4.98 -17.74
CA LYS A 49 1.99 5.31 -17.73
C LYS A 49 2.89 4.13 -17.35
N ILE A 50 2.33 2.94 -17.11
CA ILE A 50 3.03 1.74 -16.63
C ILE A 50 2.71 0.55 -17.54
#